data_AF-A0A520CKK5-F1
#
_entry.id   AF-A0A520CKK5-F1
#
_cell.length_a   1.000
_cell.length_b   1.000
_cell.length_c   1.000
_cell.angle_alpha   90.00
_cell.angle_beta   90.00
_cell.angle_gamma   90.00
#
_symmetry.space_group_name_H-M   'P 1'
#
loop_
_entity.id
_entity.type
_entity.pdbx_description
1 polymer ?
#
loop_
_entity_poly.entity_id
_entity_poly.type
_entity_poly.pdbx_seq_one_letter_code
_entity_poly.pdbx_strand_id
1 'polypeptide(L)'
;MKGFEFNNQSPLKDLLWQQPKISIETGNILNIRLPQGEVDLLFPYQIPEAQEVCLNMMIFCFDLNDGVYEILKFNELSISLKNLVIGRNKRLNLDLAGHKALIIATGIHFRDEWSKINNSKYYSCQITYAATS
;
A
#
# COMPACT_ATOMS: atom_id res chain seq x y z
N MET A 1 0.78 13.02 -10.56
CA MET A 1 -0.09 12.09 -11.31
C MET A 1 -1.07 11.45 -10.34
N LYS A 2 -2.37 11.43 -10.67
CA LYS A 2 -3.35 10.60 -9.94
C LYS A 2 -3.14 9.15 -10.38
N GLY A 3 -3.12 8.21 -9.43
CA GLY A 3 -2.86 6.79 -9.68
C GLY A 3 -3.85 6.13 -10.65
N PHE A 4 -3.61 4.85 -10.96
CA PHE A 4 -4.47 4.05 -11.84
C PHE A 4 -4.75 2.68 -11.21
N GLU A 5 -5.95 2.14 -11.44
CA GLU A 5 -6.43 0.89 -10.84
C GLU A 5 -6.42 -0.23 -11.88
N PHE A 6 -6.08 -1.45 -11.45
CA PHE A 6 -5.93 -2.61 -12.34
C PHE A 6 -7.10 -3.60 -12.24
N ASN A 7 -8.20 -3.25 -11.56
CA ASN A 7 -9.33 -4.14 -11.37
C ASN A 7 -10.68 -3.44 -11.64
N ASN A 8 -11.45 -3.98 -12.59
CA ASN A 8 -12.72 -3.39 -13.03
C ASN A 8 -13.95 -3.91 -12.25
N GLN A 9 -13.78 -4.92 -11.39
CA GLN A 9 -14.89 -5.55 -10.66
C GLN A 9 -15.18 -4.91 -9.28
N SER A 10 -14.15 -4.38 -8.60
CA SER A 10 -14.32 -3.62 -7.35
C SER A 10 -13.19 -2.59 -7.25
N PRO A 11 -13.49 -1.30 -7.50
CA PRO A 11 -12.54 -0.21 -7.30
C PRO A 11 -11.96 -0.20 -5.89
N LEU A 12 -10.68 0.18 -5.74
CA LEU A 12 -10.03 0.18 -4.42
C LEU A 12 -10.75 1.11 -3.44
N LYS A 13 -11.24 2.25 -3.92
CA LYS A 13 -12.01 3.22 -3.12
C LYS A 13 -13.22 2.60 -2.40
N ASP A 14 -13.76 1.50 -2.91
CA ASP A 14 -14.92 0.83 -2.32
C ASP A 14 -14.50 -0.13 -1.19
N LEU A 15 -13.21 -0.49 -1.13
CA LEU A 15 -12.61 -1.35 -0.10
C LEU A 15 -11.78 -0.57 0.93
N LEU A 16 -11.26 0.59 0.53
CA LEU A 16 -10.43 1.47 1.32
C LEU A 16 -10.81 2.93 1.03
N TRP A 17 -11.50 3.57 1.98
CA TRP A 17 -12.00 4.93 1.79
C TRP A 17 -10.86 5.93 1.64
N GLN A 18 -9.77 5.75 2.39
CA GLN A 18 -8.60 6.62 2.37
C GLN A 18 -7.34 5.84 2.07
N GLN A 19 -6.70 6.15 0.94
CA GLN A 19 -5.41 5.55 0.58
C GLN A 19 -4.34 5.89 1.62
N PRO A 20 -3.36 4.99 1.84
CA PRO A 20 -2.21 5.31 2.68
C PRO A 20 -1.51 6.56 2.14
N LYS A 21 -1.10 7.45 3.03
CA LYS A 21 -0.24 8.57 2.66
C LYS A 21 1.17 8.03 2.46
N ILE A 22 1.67 8.19 1.23
CA ILE A 22 3.02 7.81 0.87
C ILE A 22 3.86 9.07 0.72
N SER A 23 5.02 9.08 1.37
CA SER A 23 5.97 10.20 1.31
C SER A 23 7.39 9.66 1.36
N ILE A 24 8.33 10.37 0.73
CA ILE A 24 9.76 10.08 0.85
C ILE A 24 10.32 11.14 1.79
N GLU A 25 10.86 10.69 2.91
CA GLU A 25 11.51 11.53 3.91
C GLU A 25 13.01 11.66 3.61
N THR A 26 13.67 12.58 4.30
CA THR A 26 15.13 12.73 4.26
C THR A 26 15.85 11.42 4.58
N GLY A 27 16.93 11.13 3.86
CA GLY A 27 17.68 9.88 4.01
C GLY A 27 17.08 8.69 3.25
N ASN A 28 16.31 8.96 2.18
CA ASN A 28 15.74 7.95 1.30
C ASN A 28 14.77 7.00 2.01
N ILE A 29 14.02 7.52 2.99
CA ILE A 29 13.07 6.71 3.76
C ILE A 29 11.69 6.85 3.14
N LEU A 30 11.16 5.76 2.58
CA LEU A 30 9.76 5.69 2.20
C LEU A 30 8.92 5.52 3.46
N ASN A 31 8.12 6.53 3.75
CA ASN A 31 7.19 6.54 4.85
C ASN A 31 5.77 6.31 4.34
N ILE A 32 5.14 5.27 4.85
CA ILE A 32 3.78 4.86 4.50
C ILE A 32 2.93 4.95 5.75
N ARG A 33 2.01 5.92 5.75
CA ARG A 33 1.13 6.21 6.88
C ARG A 33 -0.30 5.88 6.53
N LEU A 34 -0.88 4.98 7.30
CA LEU A 34 -2.33 4.84 7.30
C LEU A 34 -2.95 6.04 8.02
N PRO A 35 -4.05 6.58 7.48
CA PRO A 35 -4.78 7.63 8.17
C PRO A 35 -5.25 7.12 9.53
N GLN A 36 -5.17 8.00 10.52
CA GLN A 36 -5.71 7.68 11.84
C GLN A 36 -7.22 7.76 11.79
N GLY A 37 -7.90 6.74 12.33
CA GLY A 37 -9.35 6.72 12.35
C GLY A 37 -9.93 5.41 12.85
N GLU A 38 -11.26 5.37 12.88
CA GLU A 38 -12.02 4.16 13.16
C GLU A 38 -11.92 3.19 11.98
N VAL A 39 -11.82 1.91 12.30
CA VAL A 39 -11.60 0.86 11.29
C VAL A 39 -12.73 0.79 10.29
N ASP A 40 -13.97 0.90 10.75
CA ASP A 40 -15.16 0.87 9.90
C ASP A 40 -15.23 2.07 8.95
N LEU A 41 -14.62 3.21 9.31
CA LEU A 41 -14.53 4.37 8.43
C LEU A 41 -13.44 4.21 7.37
N LEU A 42 -12.38 3.47 7.69
CA LEU A 42 -11.26 3.22 6.79
C LEU A 42 -11.56 2.08 5.81
N PHE A 43 -12.24 1.04 6.28
CA PHE A 43 -12.59 -0.17 5.52
C PHE A 43 -14.12 -0.34 5.53
N PRO A 44 -14.84 0.45 4.70
CA PRO A 44 -16.30 0.50 4.74
C PRO A 44 -16.97 -0.80 4.29
N TYR A 45 -16.25 -1.65 3.56
CA TYR A 45 -16.75 -2.94 3.11
C TYR A 45 -16.42 -4.02 4.13
N GLN A 46 -17.45 -4.51 4.83
CA GLN A 46 -17.30 -5.62 5.76
C GLN A 46 -17.38 -6.95 5.01
N ILE A 47 -16.27 -7.70 5.06
CA ILE A 47 -16.22 -9.09 4.59
C ILE A 47 -16.66 -10.00 5.73
N PRO A 48 -17.68 -10.85 5.55
CA PRO A 48 -18.10 -11.81 6.58
C PRO A 48 -16.90 -12.62 7.08
N GLU A 49 -16.82 -12.80 8.40
CA GLU A 49 -15.79 -13.61 9.09
C GLU A 49 -14.35 -13.10 9.00
N ALA A 50 -14.08 -12.04 8.24
CA ALA A 50 -12.75 -11.44 8.20
C ALA A 50 -12.35 -10.88 9.56
N GLN A 51 -11.13 -11.22 9.99
CA GLN A 51 -10.53 -10.74 11.23
C GLN A 51 -9.44 -9.71 10.98
N GLU A 52 -8.81 -9.79 9.81
CA GLU A 52 -7.75 -8.88 9.41
C GLU A 52 -7.95 -8.36 7.99
N VAL A 53 -7.57 -7.11 7.80
CA VAL A 53 -7.33 -6.53 6.48
C VAL A 53 -5.84 -6.35 6.27
N CYS A 54 -5.38 -6.70 5.09
CA CYS A 54 -3.98 -6.91 4.81
C CYS A 54 -3.58 -6.11 3.57
N LEU A 55 -2.69 -5.15 3.80
CA LEU A 55 -2.17 -4.28 2.76
C LEU A 55 -0.81 -4.80 2.28
N ASN A 56 -0.78 -5.19 1.01
CA ASN A 56 0.43 -5.57 0.30
C ASN A 56 0.93 -4.39 -0.50
N MET A 57 2.25 -4.19 -0.55
CA MET A 57 2.82 -3.17 -1.42
C MET A 57 3.97 -3.75 -2.24
N MET A 58 4.08 -3.31 -3.48
CA MET A 58 5.23 -3.56 -4.33
C MET A 58 5.74 -2.23 -4.82
N ILE A 59 7.03 -1.98 -4.59
CA ILE A 59 7.67 -0.75 -5.00
C ILE A 59 8.62 -1.11 -6.14
N PHE A 60 8.38 -0.53 -7.30
CA PHE A 60 9.26 -0.61 -8.45
C PHE A 60 10.11 0.66 -8.47
N CYS A 61 11.42 0.52 -8.27
CA CYS A 61 12.37 1.61 -8.31
C CYS A 61 13.08 1.58 -9.66
N PHE A 62 12.76 2.53 -10.53
CA PHE A 62 13.36 2.68 -11.85
C PHE A 62 14.49 3.69 -11.77
N ASP A 63 15.67 3.32 -12.24
CA ASP A 63 16.73 4.27 -12.53
C ASP A 63 16.48 4.91 -13.90
N LEU A 64 16.44 6.24 -13.91
CA LEU A 64 16.13 7.02 -15.11
C LEU A 64 17.33 7.21 -16.03
N ASN A 65 18.54 6.91 -15.56
CA ASN A 65 19.76 7.06 -16.35
C ASN A 65 20.06 5.81 -17.19
N ASP A 66 19.85 4.61 -16.63
CA ASP A 66 20.20 3.34 -17.28
C ASP A 66 18.98 2.49 -17.65
N GLY A 67 17.77 2.89 -17.22
CA GLY A 67 16.51 2.18 -17.52
C GLY A 67 16.34 0.86 -16.76
N VAL A 68 17.22 0.56 -15.80
CA VAL A 68 17.11 -0.62 -14.95
C VAL A 68 16.07 -0.38 -13.86
N TYR A 69 15.38 -1.43 -13.42
CA TYR A 69 14.51 -1.34 -12.27
C TYR A 69 14.72 -2.49 -11.30
N GLU A 70 14.52 -2.20 -10.03
CA GLU A 70 14.45 -3.19 -8.96
C GLU A 70 13.03 -3.23 -8.36
N ILE A 71 12.65 -4.40 -7.86
CA ILE A 71 11.38 -4.59 -7.16
C ILE A 71 11.67 -4.80 -5.68
N LEU A 72 11.25 -3.85 -4.87
CA LEU A 72 11.29 -3.96 -3.43
C LEU A 72 9.94 -4.49 -2.94
N LYS A 73 9.94 -5.74 -2.49
CA LYS A 73 8.75 -6.37 -1.91
C LYS A 73 8.54 -5.86 -0.50
N PHE A 74 7.35 -5.33 -0.26
CA PHE A 74 6.95 -4.88 1.06
C PHE A 74 6.38 -6.06 1.87
N ASN A 75 6.90 -6.29 3.07
CA ASN A 75 6.26 -7.20 4.03
C ASN A 75 4.87 -6.67 4.36
N GLU A 76 3.85 -7.49 4.12
CA GLU A 76 2.44 -7.18 4.37
C GLU A 76 2.19 -6.38 5.66
N LEU A 77 1.29 -5.40 5.58
CA LEU A 77 0.78 -4.69 6.75
C LEU A 77 -0.59 -5.25 7.13
N SER A 78 -0.59 -6.09 8.16
CA SER A 78 -1.80 -6.72 8.70
C SER A 78 -2.44 -5.83 9.77
N ILE A 79 -3.75 -5.64 9.68
CA ILE A 79 -4.54 -4.79 10.55
C ILE A 79 -5.71 -5.62 11.06
N SER A 80 -5.84 -5.74 12.38
CA SER A 80 -7.00 -6.42 12.96
C SER A 80 -8.24 -5.54 12.86
N LEU A 81 -9.33 -6.13 12.37
CA LEU A 81 -10.66 -5.52 12.32
C LEU A 81 -11.36 -5.50 13.69
N LYS A 82 -10.82 -6.22 14.70
CA LYS A 82 -11.32 -6.19 16.09
C LYS A 82 -10.87 -4.95 16.86
N ASN A 83 -9.82 -4.26 16.41
CA ASN A 83 -9.37 -3.03 17.05
C ASN A 83 -10.25 -1.86 16.60
N LEU A 84 -10.59 -0.93 17.49
CA LEU A 84 -11.47 0.20 17.14
C LEU A 84 -10.73 1.35 16.44
N VAL A 85 -9.41 1.49 16.65
CA VAL A 85 -8.63 2.63 16.13
C VAL A 85 -7.36 2.14 15.47
N ILE A 86 -7.06 2.71 14.29
CA ILE A 86 -5.82 2.45 13.56
C ILE A 86 -5.01 3.73 13.44
N GLY A 87 -3.68 3.59 13.50
CA GLY A 87 -2.70 4.61 13.20
C GLY A 87 -1.34 3.95 13.00
N ARG A 88 -1.16 3.22 11.88
CA ARG A 88 0.08 2.50 11.62
C ARG A 88 0.97 3.25 10.63
N ASN A 89 2.24 3.29 10.97
CA ASN A 89 3.32 3.77 10.12
C ASN A 89 4.21 2.57 9.79
N LYS A 90 4.62 2.46 8.52
CA LYS A 90 5.75 1.63 8.14
C LYS A 90 6.76 2.45 7.36
N ARG A 91 8.03 2.30 7.75
CA ARG A 91 9.17 2.99 7.15
C ARG A 91 10.06 1.97 6.46
N LEU A 92 10.53 2.30 5.28
CA LEU A 92 11.50 1.50 4.53
C LEU A 92 12.66 2.39 4.10
N ASN A 93 13.88 1.89 4.27
CA ASN A 93 15.05 2.50 3.66
C ASN A 93 15.09 2.08 2.20
N LEU A 94 15.14 3.05 1.31
CA LEU A 94 15.33 2.86 -0.12
C LEU A 94 16.76 3.28 -0.49
N ASP A 95 17.38 2.58 -1.42
CA ASP A 95 18.58 3.08 -2.07
C ASP A 95 18.16 3.95 -3.26
N LEU A 96 18.01 5.25 -3.01
CA LEU A 96 17.62 6.22 -4.05
C LEU A 96 18.80 6.99 -4.61
N ALA A 97 19.99 6.40 -4.71
CA ALA A 97 21.12 7.07 -5.35
C ALA A 97 20.79 7.47 -6.80
N GLY A 98 20.91 8.76 -7.13
CA GLY A 98 20.71 9.28 -8.49
C GLY A 98 19.25 9.68 -8.78
N HIS A 99 18.85 9.59 -10.06
CA HIS A 99 17.52 9.96 -10.51
C HIS A 99 16.63 8.72 -10.60
N LYS A 100 15.70 8.58 -9.66
CA LYS A 100 14.80 7.43 -9.60
C LYS A 100 13.33 7.81 -9.84
N ALA A 101 12.57 6.91 -10.43
CA ALA A 101 11.11 6.96 -10.43
C ALA A 101 10.56 5.78 -9.64
N LEU A 102 9.61 6.05 -8.74
CA LEU A 102 8.97 5.01 -7.94
C LEU A 102 7.54 4.75 -8.43
N ILE A 103 7.24 3.49 -8.72
CA ILE A 103 5.86 3.03 -8.90
C ILE A 103 5.50 2.18 -7.69
N ILE A 104 4.42 2.51 -7.02
CA ILE A 104 4.00 1.82 -5.79
C ILE A 104 2.63 1.22 -6.04
N ALA A 105 2.62 -0.11 -6.16
CA ALA A 105 1.40 -0.90 -6.24
C ALA A 105 0.94 -1.26 -4.83
N THR A 106 -0.31 -0.94 -4.49
CA THR A 106 -0.94 -1.29 -3.22
C THR A 106 -2.06 -2.29 -3.47
N GLY A 107 -1.91 -3.50 -2.94
CA GLY A 107 -2.94 -4.54 -2.90
C GLY A 107 -3.63 -4.61 -1.55
N ILE A 108 -4.92 -4.91 -1.54
CA ILE A 108 -5.71 -5.19 -0.34
C ILE A 108 -6.33 -6.58 -0.44
N HIS A 109 -6.34 -7.31 0.67
CA HIS A 109 -7.13 -8.54 0.84
C HIS A 109 -7.50 -8.72 2.31
N PHE A 110 -8.43 -9.63 2.56
CA PHE A 110 -8.97 -9.91 3.90
C PHE A 110 -8.62 -11.34 4.31
N ARG A 111 -8.32 -11.55 5.59
CA ARG A 111 -7.99 -12.86 6.19
C ARG A 111 -8.99 -13.20 7.30
N ASP A 112 -9.44 -14.44 7.31
CA ASP A 112 -10.26 -15.05 8.36
C ASP A 112 -9.40 -15.89 9.34
N GLU A 113 -10.01 -16.42 10.41
CA GLU A 113 -9.32 -17.28 11.40
C GLU A 113 -8.86 -18.63 10.81
N TRP A 114 -9.42 -19.04 9.67
CA TRP A 114 -9.23 -20.36 9.06
C TRP A 114 -8.25 -20.36 7.89
N SER A 115 -7.54 -19.26 7.67
CA SER A 115 -6.43 -19.10 6.71
C SER A 115 -6.79 -19.26 5.24
N LYS A 116 -8.08 -19.17 4.86
CA LYS A 116 -8.42 -19.07 3.44
C LYS A 116 -8.34 -17.61 3.03
N ILE A 117 -7.29 -17.27 2.27
CA ILE A 117 -7.22 -16.05 1.47
C ILE A 117 -8.51 -16.02 0.64
N ASN A 118 -9.50 -15.23 1.04
CA ASN A 118 -10.70 -15.04 0.23
C ASN A 118 -10.24 -14.28 -1.03
N ASN A 119 -10.41 -14.95 -2.16
CA ASN A 119 -9.37 -15.09 -3.18
C ASN A 119 -9.33 -13.95 -4.22
N SER A 120 -9.51 -12.71 -3.79
CA SER A 120 -9.40 -11.53 -4.65
C SER A 120 -8.45 -10.52 -4.00
N LYS A 121 -7.19 -10.54 -4.44
CA LYS A 121 -6.27 -9.44 -4.16
C LYS A 121 -6.67 -8.29 -5.08
N TYR A 122 -7.22 -7.21 -4.51
CA TYR A 122 -7.59 -6.02 -5.25
C TYR A 122 -6.40 -5.07 -5.27
N TYR A 123 -5.94 -4.64 -6.45
CA TYR A 123 -4.74 -3.82 -6.59
C TYR A 123 -5.08 -2.43 -7.12
N SER A 124 -4.47 -1.42 -6.50
CA SER A 124 -4.38 -0.05 -6.98
C SER A 124 -2.92 0.35 -7.15
N CYS A 125 -2.60 1.26 -8.07
CA CYS A 125 -1.25 1.76 -8.23
C CYS A 125 -1.18 3.28 -8.08
N GLN A 126 -0.16 3.74 -7.37
CA GLN A 126 0.22 5.13 -7.27
C GLN A 126 1.62 5.30 -7.87
N ILE A 127 1.79 6.31 -8.73
CA ILE A 127 3.10 6.70 -9.27
C ILE A 127 3.60 7.89 -8.47
N THR A 128 4.85 7.85 -8.01
CA THR A 128 5.48 8.97 -7.29
C THR A 128 6.92 9.16 -7.76
N TYR A 129 7.28 10.40 -8.08
CA TYR A 129 8.62 10.74 -8.50
C TYR A 129 9.52 10.98 -7.28
N ALA A 130 10.78 10.54 -7.36
CA ALA A 130 11.77 10.67 -6.30
C ALA A 130 13.10 11.16 -6.86
N ALA A 131 13.38 12.46 -6.75
CA ALA A 131 14.70 13.00 -7.05
C ALA A 131 15.45 13.31 -5.76
N THR A 132 16.63 12.74 -5.59
CA THR A 132 17.61 13.21 -4.61
C THR A 132 18.54 14.22 -5.28
N SER A 133 18.74 15.36 -4.62
CA SER A 133 19.77 16.35 -4.95
C SER A 133 21.15 15.90 -4.49
#